data_AF-A0A919EKD4-F1
#
_entry.id   AF-A0A919EKD4-F1
#
_cell.length_a   1.000
_cell.length_b   1.000
_cell.length_c   1.000
_cell.angle_alpha   90.00
_cell.angle_beta   90.00
_cell.angle_gamma   90.00
#
_symmetry.space_group_name_H-M   'P 1'
#
loop_
_entity.id
_entity.type
_entity.pdbx_description
1 polymer ?
#
loop_
_entity_poly.entity_id
_entity_poly.type
_entity_poly.pdbx_seq_one_letter_code
_entity_poly.pdbx_strand_id
1 'polypeptide(L)'
;MSNQTYRILLDGKWSLEDLMNFSRIYFQNYSFLYCLESDAVPVANDHVENVLRQYELRHGLSYVNIYDVFRSNIAKDDFPQIKSIHYASPGWLDLALNVDVALQFAKVLGIYLGAPLAVAQTYKKLYAIFSDLAEKRKKLKLSTLKLDKAQAVEAQKLSNELAKGLGFQSIQKLDEHTKDTEESSKLLMAHYRRVKKIAKFVESGKASFPADGES
;
A
#
# COMPACT_ATOMS: atom_id res chain seq x y z
N MET A 1 7.11 21.45 17.00
CA MET A 1 7.92 20.65 16.06
C MET A 1 8.46 19.45 16.82
N SER A 2 7.70 18.36 16.89
CA SER A 2 8.23 17.11 17.43
C SER A 2 9.32 16.61 16.46
N ASN A 3 10.53 16.43 16.97
CA ASN A 3 11.73 16.00 16.25
C ASN A 3 11.68 14.50 15.89
N GLN A 4 10.48 14.00 15.56
CA GLN A 4 10.22 12.58 15.41
C GLN A 4 10.79 12.10 14.08
N THR A 5 11.66 11.11 14.17
CA THR A 5 12.43 10.55 13.06
C THR A 5 12.26 9.05 13.09
N TYR A 6 12.00 8.46 11.94
CA TYR A 6 11.97 7.02 11.77
C TYR A 6 13.24 6.57 11.05
N ARG A 7 13.95 5.60 11.63
CA ARG A 7 15.20 5.07 11.09
C ARG A 7 14.95 3.78 10.33
N ILE A 8 15.38 3.75 9.08
CA ILE A 8 15.46 2.54 8.25
C ILE A 8 16.93 2.11 8.24
N LEU A 9 17.20 0.85 8.57
CA LEU A 9 18.56 0.31 8.51
C LEU A 9 18.88 -0.07 7.06
N LEU A 10 20.08 0.28 6.60
CA LEU A 10 20.57 0.00 5.26
C LEU A 10 21.77 -0.94 5.35
N ASP A 11 21.79 -1.96 4.50
CA ASP A 11 22.92 -2.86 4.35
C ASP A 11 23.07 -3.29 2.88
N GLY A 12 24.11 -4.06 2.57
CA GLY A 12 24.44 -4.50 1.22
C GLY A 12 24.85 -3.35 0.29
N LYS A 13 24.87 -3.63 -1.01
CA LYS A 13 25.24 -2.65 -2.05
C LYS A 13 23.99 -1.98 -2.61
N TRP A 14 23.95 -0.64 -2.54
CA TRP A 14 22.91 0.17 -3.14
C TRP A 14 23.41 0.86 -4.41
N SER A 15 22.71 0.62 -5.51
CA SER A 15 22.83 1.43 -6.70
C SER A 15 21.95 2.69 -6.61
N LEU A 16 22.20 3.67 -7.47
CA LEU A 16 21.30 4.83 -7.60
C LEU A 16 19.88 4.40 -7.96
N GLU A 17 19.74 3.37 -8.81
CA GLU A 17 18.44 2.81 -9.18
C GLU A 17 17.73 2.16 -7.98
N ASP A 18 18.46 1.47 -7.10
CA ASP A 18 17.91 0.93 -5.85
C ASP A 18 17.32 2.05 -4.99
N LEU A 19 18.10 3.12 -4.75
CA LEU A 19 17.67 4.26 -3.93
C LEU A 19 16.44 4.96 -4.51
N MET A 20 16.41 5.19 -5.83
CA MET A 20 15.26 5.78 -6.51
C MET A 20 14.01 4.90 -6.39
N ASN A 21 14.15 3.60 -6.64
CA ASN A 21 13.04 2.66 -6.56
C ASN A 21 12.53 2.52 -5.14
N PHE A 22 13.43 2.37 -4.18
CA PHE A 22 13.12 2.29 -2.76
C PHE A 22 12.35 3.53 -2.30
N SER A 23 12.90 4.72 -2.55
CA SER A 23 12.27 5.99 -2.14
C SER A 23 10.87 6.13 -2.72
N ARG A 24 10.71 5.83 -4.02
CA ARG A 24 9.39 5.87 -4.69
C ARG A 24 8.40 4.90 -4.07
N ILE A 25 8.80 3.65 -3.87
CA ILE A 25 7.89 2.60 -3.37
C ILE A 25 7.58 2.84 -1.88
N TYR A 26 8.56 3.26 -1.07
CA TYR A 26 8.35 3.67 0.32
C TYR A 26 7.29 4.76 0.40
N PHE A 27 7.46 5.84 -0.38
CA PHE A 27 6.52 6.96 -0.41
C PHE A 27 5.10 6.50 -0.74
N GLN A 28 4.95 5.59 -1.71
CA GLN A 28 3.63 5.07 -2.10
C GLN A 28 2.97 4.22 -1.00
N ASN A 29 3.73 3.41 -0.25
CA ASN A 29 3.15 2.64 0.85
C ASN A 29 2.82 3.55 2.04
N TYR A 30 3.71 4.49 2.35
CA TYR A 30 3.49 5.49 3.40
C TYR A 30 2.24 6.33 3.11
N SER A 31 2.11 6.88 1.90
CA SER A 31 0.96 7.72 1.54
C SER A 31 -0.36 6.96 1.60
N PHE A 32 -0.36 5.67 1.21
CA PHE A 32 -1.54 4.82 1.33
C PHE A 32 -1.99 4.68 2.79
N LEU A 33 -1.07 4.32 3.69
CA LEU A 33 -1.40 4.13 5.11
C LEU A 33 -1.79 5.44 5.78
N TYR A 34 -1.08 6.53 5.47
CA TYR A 34 -1.37 7.87 5.96
C TYR A 34 -2.81 8.30 5.65
N CYS A 35 -3.28 8.08 4.42
CA CYS A 35 -4.61 8.54 4.02
C CYS A 35 -5.76 7.61 4.42
N LEU A 36 -5.51 6.30 4.59
CA LEU A 36 -6.59 5.31 4.65
C LEU A 36 -6.66 4.52 5.96
N GLU A 37 -5.60 4.50 6.77
CA GLU A 37 -5.55 3.64 7.95
C GLU A 37 -5.09 4.36 9.22
N SER A 38 -4.46 5.53 9.08
CA SER A 38 -4.00 6.32 10.22
C SER A 38 -5.16 7.05 10.90
N ASP A 39 -5.55 6.59 12.09
CA ASP A 39 -6.51 7.31 12.96
C ASP A 39 -5.91 8.63 13.52
N ALA A 40 -4.59 8.82 13.39
CA ALA A 40 -3.86 10.00 13.87
C ALA A 40 -4.09 11.26 13.02
N VAL A 41 -4.68 11.11 11.84
CA VAL A 41 -5.02 12.21 10.94
C VAL A 41 -6.50 12.08 10.66
N PRO A 42 -7.33 13.11 10.87
CA PRO A 42 -8.74 13.09 10.47
C PRO A 42 -8.79 12.61 9.02
N VAL A 43 -9.35 11.41 8.86
CA VAL A 43 -9.32 10.62 7.65
C VAL A 43 -9.71 11.49 6.47
N ALA A 44 -8.89 11.43 5.40
CA ALA A 44 -9.22 11.88 4.06
C ALA A 44 -10.02 13.20 4.01
N ASN A 45 -9.32 14.35 3.92
CA ASN A 45 -9.91 15.59 3.41
C ASN A 45 -10.92 15.25 2.30
N ASP A 46 -12.13 15.82 2.32
CA ASP A 46 -13.26 15.54 1.42
C ASP A 46 -12.83 15.20 -0.02
N HIS A 47 -11.75 15.80 -0.50
CA HIS A 47 -11.09 15.46 -1.75
C HIS A 47 -10.73 13.96 -1.94
N VAL A 48 -10.02 13.31 -1.01
CA VAL A 48 -9.62 11.89 -1.16
C VAL A 48 -10.84 10.98 -1.16
N GLU A 49 -11.80 11.25 -0.28
CA GLU A 49 -13.05 10.48 -0.22
C GLU A 49 -13.85 10.66 -1.52
N ASN A 50 -13.99 11.90 -2.01
CA ASN A 50 -14.63 12.18 -3.29
C ASN A 50 -13.96 11.46 -4.46
N VAL A 51 -12.62 11.46 -4.49
CA VAL A 51 -11.85 10.74 -5.52
C VAL A 51 -12.15 9.23 -5.43
N LEU A 52 -12.10 8.62 -4.25
CA LEU A 52 -12.30 7.17 -4.08
C LEU A 52 -13.75 6.73 -4.38
N ARG A 53 -14.75 7.55 -4.07
CA ARG A 53 -16.17 7.29 -4.40
C ARG A 53 -16.46 7.40 -5.89
N GLN A 54 -15.74 8.26 -6.61
CA GLN A 54 -15.94 8.49 -8.04
C GLN A 54 -15.03 7.63 -8.92
N TYR A 55 -13.90 7.16 -8.39
CA TYR A 55 -12.90 6.43 -9.17
C TYR A 55 -13.40 5.05 -9.60
N GLU A 56 -13.13 4.72 -10.86
CA GLU A 56 -13.26 3.36 -11.38
C GLU A 56 -11.87 2.87 -11.78
N LEU A 57 -11.30 1.93 -11.02
CA LEU A 57 -9.98 1.33 -11.22
C LEU A 57 -10.02 0.30 -12.37
N ARG A 58 -10.51 0.75 -13.53
CA ARG A 58 -10.75 -0.06 -14.73
C ARG A 58 -9.55 -0.07 -15.70
N HIS A 59 -8.55 0.80 -15.47
CA HIS A 59 -7.38 0.95 -16.36
C HIS A 59 -6.07 1.11 -15.59
N GLY A 60 -4.94 0.66 -16.14
CA GLY A 60 -3.62 0.73 -15.47
C GLY A 60 -3.20 2.14 -15.01
N LEU A 61 -3.57 3.18 -15.77
CA LEU A 61 -3.33 4.60 -15.46
C LEU A 61 -4.06 5.07 -14.19
N SER A 62 -5.21 4.47 -13.85
CA SER A 62 -6.01 4.85 -12.68
C SER A 62 -5.25 4.62 -11.35
N TYR A 63 -4.39 3.60 -11.29
CA TYR A 63 -3.63 3.27 -10.09
C TYR A 63 -2.38 4.13 -9.86
N VAL A 64 -1.89 4.84 -10.89
CA VAL A 64 -0.80 5.80 -10.71
C VAL A 64 -1.37 7.07 -10.11
N ASN A 65 -2.43 7.58 -10.74
CA ASN A 65 -3.13 8.79 -10.32
C ASN A 65 -3.62 8.72 -8.86
N ILE A 66 -4.13 7.57 -8.39
CA ILE A 66 -4.64 7.48 -7.01
C ILE A 66 -3.54 7.63 -5.94
N TYR A 67 -2.31 7.16 -6.21
CA TYR A 67 -1.21 7.31 -5.27
C TYR A 67 -0.60 8.71 -5.30
N ASP A 68 -0.71 9.40 -6.44
CA ASP A 68 -0.37 10.83 -6.52
C ASP A 68 -1.40 11.66 -5.73
N VAL A 69 -2.68 11.29 -5.78
CA VAL A 69 -3.73 11.89 -4.92
C VAL A 69 -3.38 11.66 -3.45
N PHE A 70 -3.10 10.43 -3.01
CA PHE A 70 -2.70 10.17 -1.62
C PHE A 70 -1.47 11.00 -1.21
N ARG A 71 -0.45 11.03 -2.06
CA ARG A 71 0.76 11.83 -1.81
C ARG A 71 0.47 13.33 -1.65
N SER A 72 -0.42 13.89 -2.46
CA SER A 72 -0.79 15.31 -2.39
C SER A 72 -1.60 15.69 -1.14
N ASN A 73 -2.16 14.70 -0.44
CA ASN A 73 -2.98 14.91 0.76
C ASN A 73 -2.22 14.68 2.06
N ILE A 74 -0.91 14.42 2.01
CA ILE A 74 -0.08 14.33 3.21
C ILE A 74 0.13 15.76 3.74
N ALA A 75 -0.13 15.97 5.04
CA ALA A 75 0.14 17.25 5.67
C ALA A 75 1.62 17.63 5.54
N LYS A 76 1.92 18.92 5.43
CA LYS A 76 3.29 19.42 5.19
C LYS A 76 4.29 18.89 6.22
N ASP A 77 3.88 18.82 7.48
CA ASP A 77 4.74 18.38 8.60
C ASP A 77 4.93 16.85 8.63
N ASP A 78 4.04 16.09 7.98
CA ASP A 78 4.08 14.63 7.90
C ASP A 78 4.67 14.12 6.57
N PHE A 79 5.00 15.02 5.64
CA PHE A 79 5.52 14.67 4.34
C PHE A 79 6.94 14.08 4.50
N PRO A 80 7.22 12.84 4.04
CA PRO A 80 8.53 12.22 4.20
C PRO A 80 9.68 13.05 3.63
N GLN A 81 10.61 13.44 4.50
CA GLN A 81 11.86 14.12 4.16
C GLN A 81 13.06 13.31 4.67
N ILE A 82 14.14 13.29 3.89
CA ILE A 82 15.41 12.71 4.34
C ILE A 82 16.03 13.68 5.34
N LYS A 83 16.20 13.24 6.59
CA LYS A 83 16.88 14.00 7.65
C LYS A 83 18.38 13.69 7.67
N SER A 84 18.74 12.42 7.55
CA SER A 84 20.13 11.98 7.46
C SER A 84 20.24 10.66 6.70
N ILE A 85 21.40 10.40 6.09
CA ILE A 85 21.71 9.11 5.47
C ILE A 85 23.17 8.77 5.74
N HIS A 86 23.41 7.54 6.19
CA HIS A 86 24.74 6.96 6.34
C HIS A 86 24.80 5.66 5.56
N TYR A 87 25.72 5.57 4.61
CA TYR A 87 25.79 4.42 3.68
C TYR A 87 26.78 3.33 4.12
N ALA A 88 27.74 3.62 4.99
CA ALA A 88 28.72 2.60 5.37
C ALA A 88 28.04 1.49 6.18
N SER A 89 28.17 0.23 5.76
CA SER A 89 27.54 -0.91 6.45
C SER A 89 28.14 -1.08 7.86
N PRO A 90 27.32 -1.07 8.94
CA PRO A 90 25.87 -0.91 8.94
C PRO A 90 25.42 0.55 8.72
N GLY A 91 24.59 0.78 7.68
CA GLY A 91 24.09 2.08 7.29
C GLY A 91 22.68 2.38 7.80
N TRP A 92 22.22 3.62 7.63
CA TRP A 92 20.86 4.01 7.96
C TRP A 92 20.33 5.16 7.11
N LEU A 93 19.00 5.28 7.06
CA LEU A 93 18.24 6.38 6.48
C LEU A 93 17.27 6.89 7.54
N ASP A 94 17.49 8.11 8.01
CA ASP A 94 16.61 8.81 8.93
C ASP A 94 15.60 9.65 8.16
N LEU A 95 14.31 9.38 8.38
CA LEU A 95 13.22 10.11 7.77
C LEU A 95 12.48 10.97 8.80
N ALA A 96 12.30 12.25 8.49
CA ALA A 96 11.36 13.12 9.20
C ALA A 96 9.97 12.96 8.56
N LEU A 97 9.00 12.45 9.32
CA LEU A 97 7.65 12.09 8.90
C LEU A 97 6.77 11.76 10.13
N ASN A 98 5.51 11.41 9.91
CA ASN A 98 4.64 10.85 10.96
C ASN A 98 5.14 9.44 11.35
N VAL A 99 5.75 9.33 12.53
CA VAL A 99 6.39 8.08 13.00
C VAL A 99 5.39 6.95 13.20
N ASP A 100 4.16 7.24 13.61
CA ASP A 100 3.13 6.22 13.81
C ASP A 100 2.79 5.51 12.49
N VAL A 101 2.71 6.26 11.39
CA VAL A 101 2.50 5.69 10.05
C VAL A 101 3.69 4.85 9.59
N ALA A 102 4.92 5.27 9.90
CA ALA A 102 6.10 4.48 9.57
C ALA A 102 6.21 3.19 10.39
N LEU A 103 5.87 3.23 11.70
CA LEU A 103 5.79 2.05 12.56
C LEU A 103 4.69 1.10 12.11
N GLN A 104 3.53 1.63 11.69
CA GLN A 104 2.48 0.85 11.08
C GLN A 104 2.97 0.17 9.81
N PHE A 105 3.70 0.88 8.95
CA PHE A 105 4.27 0.30 7.76
C PHE A 105 5.29 -0.82 8.05
N ALA A 106 6.12 -0.66 9.09
CA ALA A 106 7.01 -1.71 9.57
C ALA A 106 6.24 -2.97 9.98
N LYS A 107 5.12 -2.81 10.71
CA LYS A 107 4.22 -3.92 11.09
C LYS A 107 3.61 -4.60 9.87
N VAL A 108 3.14 -3.84 8.87
CA VAL A 108 2.64 -4.38 7.60
C VAL A 108 3.69 -5.26 6.93
N LEU A 109 4.95 -4.80 6.88
CA LEU A 109 6.04 -5.58 6.31
C LEU A 109 6.34 -6.85 7.11
N GLY A 110 6.39 -6.76 8.44
CA GLY A 110 6.58 -7.93 9.30
C GLY A 110 5.52 -9.00 9.09
N ILE A 111 4.25 -8.60 9.02
CA ILE A 111 3.12 -9.52 8.77
C ILE A 111 3.22 -10.14 7.37
N TYR A 112 3.47 -9.34 6.34
CA TYR A 112 3.63 -9.84 4.97
C TYR A 112 4.79 -10.84 4.84
N LEU A 113 5.95 -10.53 5.42
CA LEU A 113 7.15 -11.36 5.39
C LEU A 113 6.99 -12.67 6.20
N GLY A 114 6.07 -12.71 7.16
CA GLY A 114 5.74 -13.93 7.91
C GLY A 114 4.99 -14.99 7.08
N ALA A 115 4.26 -14.58 6.03
CA ALA A 115 3.47 -15.52 5.22
C ALA A 115 3.36 -15.14 3.72
N PRO A 116 4.46 -14.79 3.01
CA PRO A 116 4.40 -14.17 1.70
C PRO A 116 3.75 -15.06 0.63
N LEU A 117 3.91 -16.38 0.74
CA LEU A 117 3.29 -17.35 -0.19
C LEU A 117 1.76 -17.40 -0.04
N ALA A 118 1.24 -17.37 1.19
CA ALA A 118 -0.20 -17.38 1.43
C ALA A 118 -0.84 -16.10 0.89
N VAL A 119 -0.25 -14.93 1.19
CA VAL A 119 -0.71 -13.64 0.67
C VAL A 119 -0.68 -13.61 -0.86
N ALA A 120 0.38 -14.15 -1.48
CA ALA A 120 0.48 -14.24 -2.93
C ALA A 120 -0.58 -15.16 -3.57
N GLN A 121 -0.96 -16.25 -2.91
CA GLN A 121 -2.03 -17.13 -3.37
C GLN A 121 -3.39 -16.42 -3.33
N THR A 122 -3.71 -15.71 -2.24
CA THR A 122 -4.94 -14.91 -2.14
C THR A 122 -5.01 -13.83 -3.21
N TYR A 123 -3.91 -13.09 -3.41
CA TYR A 123 -3.80 -12.13 -4.51
C TYR A 123 -4.07 -12.77 -5.88
N LYS A 124 -3.51 -13.96 -6.15
CA LYS A 124 -3.68 -14.65 -7.43
C LYS A 124 -5.13 -15.03 -7.68
N LYS A 125 -5.86 -15.47 -6.66
CA LYS A 125 -7.29 -15.79 -6.75
C LYS A 125 -8.13 -14.54 -7.07
N LEU A 126 -7.89 -13.44 -6.35
CA LEU A 126 -8.54 -12.15 -6.66
C LEU A 126 -8.22 -11.67 -8.08
N TYR A 127 -6.95 -11.77 -8.49
CA TYR A 127 -6.53 -11.40 -9.83
C TYR A 127 -7.25 -12.19 -10.92
N ALA A 128 -7.46 -13.49 -10.73
CA ALA A 128 -8.22 -14.31 -11.67
C ALA A 128 -9.67 -13.81 -11.80
N ILE A 129 -10.36 -13.58 -10.69
CA ILE A 129 -11.76 -13.08 -10.69
C ILE A 129 -11.89 -11.79 -11.51
N PHE A 130 -11.03 -10.80 -11.26
CA PHE A 130 -11.12 -9.52 -11.96
C PHE A 130 -10.58 -9.56 -13.39
N SER A 131 -9.67 -10.47 -13.69
CA SER A 131 -9.19 -10.69 -15.07
C SER A 131 -10.29 -11.32 -15.92
N ASP A 132 -10.99 -12.33 -15.39
CA ASP A 132 -12.14 -12.96 -16.05
C ASP A 132 -13.28 -11.94 -16.26
N LEU A 133 -13.56 -11.10 -15.26
CA LEU A 133 -14.55 -10.03 -15.40
C LEU A 133 -14.16 -9.03 -16.51
N ALA A 134 -12.90 -8.62 -16.56
CA ALA A 134 -12.41 -7.72 -17.60
C ALA A 134 -12.51 -8.35 -19.00
N GLU A 135 -12.20 -9.64 -19.12
CA GLU A 135 -12.33 -10.38 -20.38
C GLU A 135 -13.81 -10.49 -20.81
N LYS A 136 -14.72 -10.82 -19.89
CA LYS A 136 -16.17 -10.85 -20.14
C LYS A 136 -16.69 -9.49 -20.61
N ARG A 137 -16.31 -8.40 -19.94
CA ARG A 137 -16.66 -7.02 -20.35
C ARG A 137 -16.21 -6.73 -21.77
N LYS A 138 -14.99 -7.13 -22.14
CA LYS A 138 -14.44 -6.95 -23.49
C LYS A 138 -15.21 -7.77 -24.53
N LYS A 139 -15.46 -9.07 -24.26
CA LYS A 139 -16.19 -9.97 -25.16
C LYS A 139 -17.63 -9.51 -25.41
N LEU A 140 -18.32 -9.09 -24.35
CA LEU A 140 -19.72 -8.66 -24.40
C LEU A 140 -19.91 -7.18 -24.76
N LYS A 141 -18.81 -6.42 -24.92
CA LYS A 141 -18.81 -4.95 -25.10
C LYS A 141 -19.66 -4.22 -24.04
N LEU A 142 -19.69 -4.75 -22.82
CA LEU A 142 -20.51 -4.24 -21.72
C LEU A 142 -19.61 -3.83 -20.55
N SER A 143 -19.14 -2.59 -20.55
CA SER A 143 -18.21 -2.06 -19.53
C SER A 143 -18.81 -2.00 -18.13
N THR A 144 -20.15 -1.95 -18.02
CA THR A 144 -20.89 -1.86 -16.76
C THR A 144 -21.17 -3.22 -16.12
N LEU A 145 -20.83 -4.33 -16.77
CA LEU A 145 -21.03 -5.68 -16.22
C LEU A 145 -20.35 -5.78 -14.86
N LYS A 146 -21.10 -6.20 -13.83
CA LYS A 146 -20.59 -6.40 -12.47
C LYS A 146 -20.35 -7.89 -12.20
N LEU A 147 -19.66 -8.17 -11.10
CA LEU A 147 -19.57 -9.51 -10.55
C LEU A 147 -20.99 -10.03 -10.28
N ASP A 148 -21.22 -11.32 -10.52
CA ASP A 148 -22.42 -11.96 -10.00
C ASP A 148 -22.36 -12.08 -8.47
N LYS A 149 -23.48 -12.46 -7.84
CA LYS A 149 -23.59 -12.54 -6.39
C LYS A 149 -22.56 -13.49 -5.76
N ALA A 150 -22.29 -14.64 -6.38
CA ALA A 150 -21.36 -15.62 -5.86
C ALA A 150 -19.91 -15.11 -5.97
N GLN A 151 -19.56 -14.52 -7.12
CA GLN A 151 -18.26 -13.91 -7.33
C GLN A 151 -18.02 -12.71 -6.40
N ALA A 152 -19.04 -11.89 -6.13
CA ALA A 152 -18.93 -10.76 -5.21
C ALA A 152 -18.65 -11.22 -3.78
N VAL A 153 -19.35 -12.26 -3.30
CA VAL A 153 -19.11 -12.85 -1.97
C VAL A 153 -17.69 -13.42 -1.86
N GLU A 154 -17.23 -14.16 -2.87
CA GLU A 154 -15.87 -14.72 -2.87
C GLU A 154 -14.81 -13.62 -2.96
N ALA A 155 -15.01 -12.59 -3.79
CA ALA A 155 -14.11 -11.45 -3.86
C ALA A 155 -14.02 -10.71 -2.52
N GLN A 156 -15.14 -10.47 -1.83
CA GLN A 156 -15.16 -9.84 -0.51
C GLN A 156 -14.39 -10.67 0.53
N LYS A 157 -14.58 -11.99 0.52
CA LYS A 157 -13.86 -12.91 1.41
C LYS A 157 -12.35 -12.86 1.15
N LEU A 158 -11.93 -13.02 -0.10
CA LEU A 158 -10.52 -12.99 -0.47
C LEU A 158 -9.88 -11.63 -0.21
N SER A 159 -10.62 -10.52 -0.38
CA SER A 159 -10.14 -9.18 -0.05
C SER A 159 -9.92 -9.00 1.44
N ASN A 160 -10.81 -9.53 2.28
CA ASN A 160 -10.59 -9.59 3.73
C ASN A 160 -9.36 -10.43 4.12
N GLU A 161 -9.16 -11.58 3.47
CA GLU A 161 -7.96 -12.41 3.68
C GLU A 161 -6.67 -11.67 3.26
N LEU A 162 -6.70 -11.00 2.10
CA LEU A 162 -5.58 -10.21 1.60
C LEU A 162 -5.29 -9.03 2.53
N ALA A 163 -6.31 -8.37 3.07
CA ALA A 163 -6.18 -7.25 3.99
C ALA A 163 -5.45 -7.68 5.27
N LYS A 164 -5.86 -8.80 5.86
CA LYS A 164 -5.18 -9.39 7.02
C LYS A 164 -3.72 -9.75 6.72
N GLY A 165 -3.46 -10.32 5.55
CA GLY A 165 -2.10 -10.63 5.09
C GLY A 165 -1.22 -9.40 4.85
N LEU A 166 -1.81 -8.21 4.80
CA LEU A 166 -1.14 -6.92 4.71
C LEU A 166 -1.24 -6.12 6.02
N GLY A 167 -1.63 -6.75 7.13
CA GLY A 167 -1.66 -6.12 8.45
C GLY A 167 -2.85 -5.23 8.75
N PHE A 168 -3.87 -5.21 7.89
CA PHE A 168 -5.14 -4.52 8.16
C PHE A 168 -6.06 -5.42 9.00
N GLN A 169 -6.86 -4.82 9.89
CA GLN A 169 -7.84 -5.58 10.67
C GLN A 169 -8.91 -6.24 9.79
N SER A 170 -9.41 -5.46 8.82
CA SER A 170 -10.36 -5.91 7.80
C SER A 170 -10.34 -4.96 6.60
N ILE A 171 -11.08 -5.29 5.55
CA ILE A 171 -11.29 -4.40 4.40
C ILE A 171 -12.34 -3.30 4.66
N GLN A 172 -13.07 -3.34 5.79
CA GLN A 172 -14.26 -2.51 6.01
C GLN A 172 -13.97 -1.01 5.91
N LYS A 173 -12.89 -0.52 6.54
CA LYS A 173 -12.46 0.88 6.42
C LYS A 173 -12.28 1.28 4.95
N LEU A 174 -11.72 0.40 4.12
CA LEU A 174 -11.55 0.67 2.69
C LEU A 174 -12.88 0.66 1.92
N ASP A 175 -13.78 -0.25 2.28
CA ASP A 175 -15.11 -0.35 1.69
C ASP A 175 -15.93 0.93 1.96
N GLU A 176 -15.75 1.57 3.12
CA GLU A 176 -16.44 2.83 3.48
C GLU A 176 -16.06 4.00 2.56
N HIS A 177 -14.81 4.03 2.07
CA HIS A 177 -14.28 5.10 1.22
C HIS A 177 -14.44 4.83 -0.28
N THR A 178 -14.67 3.59 -0.69
CA THR A 178 -14.69 3.19 -2.11
C THR A 178 -16.11 3.00 -2.63
N LYS A 179 -16.25 2.98 -3.96
CA LYS A 179 -17.55 2.87 -4.63
C LYS A 179 -18.26 1.53 -4.40
N ASP A 180 -17.50 0.44 -4.50
CA ASP A 180 -18.00 -0.93 -4.35
C ASP A 180 -16.83 -1.91 -4.10
N THR A 181 -17.17 -3.16 -3.75
CA THR A 181 -16.21 -4.25 -3.50
C THR A 181 -15.18 -4.43 -4.61
N GLU A 182 -15.53 -4.20 -5.89
CA GLU A 182 -14.57 -4.34 -6.98
C GLU A 182 -13.44 -3.29 -6.84
N GLU A 183 -13.80 -2.04 -6.55
CA GLU A 183 -12.84 -0.96 -6.38
C GLU A 183 -11.99 -1.11 -5.12
N SER A 184 -12.58 -1.50 -3.99
CA SER A 184 -11.85 -1.78 -2.74
C SER A 184 -10.83 -2.91 -2.94
N SER A 185 -11.27 -4.01 -3.55
CA SER A 185 -10.42 -5.18 -3.82
C SER A 185 -9.26 -4.82 -4.74
N LYS A 186 -9.52 -4.04 -5.78
CA LYS A 186 -8.50 -3.60 -6.74
C LYS A 186 -7.49 -2.65 -6.12
N LEU A 187 -7.93 -1.73 -5.27
CA LEU A 187 -7.07 -0.82 -4.53
C LEU A 187 -6.16 -1.60 -3.58
N LEU A 188 -6.71 -2.58 -2.85
CA LEU A 188 -5.93 -3.48 -2.00
C LEU A 188 -4.92 -4.31 -2.79
N MET A 189 -5.32 -4.89 -3.92
CA MET A 189 -4.41 -5.60 -4.83
C MET A 189 -3.28 -4.71 -5.33
N ALA A 190 -3.56 -3.42 -5.56
CA ALA A 190 -2.55 -2.43 -5.95
C ALA A 190 -1.58 -2.10 -4.81
N HIS A 191 -2.07 -2.11 -3.57
CA HIS A 191 -1.24 -1.95 -2.38
C HIS A 191 -0.36 -3.18 -2.14
N TYR A 192 -0.90 -4.40 -2.23
CA TYR A 192 -0.12 -5.65 -2.20
C TYR A 192 1.08 -5.62 -3.16
N ARG A 193 0.89 -5.16 -4.41
CA ARG A 193 1.99 -5.09 -5.38
C ARG A 193 3.12 -4.16 -4.94
N ARG A 194 2.83 -3.14 -4.13
CA ARG A 194 3.82 -2.18 -3.62
C ARG A 194 4.51 -2.69 -2.36
N VAL A 195 3.77 -3.31 -1.45
CA VAL A 195 4.33 -4.04 -0.30
C VAL A 195 5.27 -5.14 -0.79
N LYS A 196 4.85 -5.95 -1.77
CA LYS A 196 5.71 -6.97 -2.39
C LYS A 196 6.99 -6.39 -2.98
N LYS A 197 6.95 -5.19 -3.58
CA LYS A 197 8.14 -4.58 -4.18
C LYS A 197 9.12 -4.11 -3.12
N ILE A 198 8.66 -3.52 -2.02
CA ILE A 198 9.56 -3.06 -0.96
C ILE A 198 10.07 -4.20 -0.08
N ALA A 199 9.27 -5.26 0.11
CA ALA A 199 9.68 -6.47 0.79
C ALA A 199 10.91 -7.12 0.15
N LYS A 200 11.11 -6.99 -1.17
CA LYS A 200 12.34 -7.46 -1.84
C LYS A 200 13.62 -6.83 -1.31
N PHE A 201 13.57 -5.58 -0.84
CA PHE A 201 14.73 -4.94 -0.21
C PHE A 201 15.03 -5.56 1.15
N VAL A 202 14.01 -6.00 1.88
CA VAL A 202 14.17 -6.73 3.14
C VAL A 202 14.67 -8.15 2.89
N GLU A 203 14.05 -8.89 1.97
CA GLU A 203 14.44 -10.26 1.59
C GLU A 203 15.87 -10.34 1.05
N SER A 204 16.35 -9.30 0.35
CA SER A 204 17.73 -9.23 -0.15
C SER A 204 18.73 -8.71 0.88
N GLY A 205 18.30 -8.43 2.12
CA GLY A 205 19.13 -7.89 3.18
C GLY A 205 19.56 -6.45 2.98
N LYS A 206 18.97 -5.71 2.03
CA LYS A 206 19.33 -4.31 1.77
C LYS A 206 18.72 -3.34 2.77
N ALA A 207 17.52 -3.62 3.27
CA ALA A 207 16.78 -2.73 4.15
C ALA A 207 16.15 -3.49 5.33
N SER A 208 16.11 -2.87 6.51
CA SER A 208 15.31 -3.35 7.63
C SER A 208 14.48 -2.22 8.24
N PHE A 209 13.29 -2.56 8.72
CA PHE A 209 12.27 -1.63 9.23
C PHE A 209 11.98 -1.99 10.70
N PRO A 210 12.68 -1.37 11.66
CA PRO A 210 12.43 -1.61 13.08
C PRO A 210 11.01 -1.22 13.49
N ALA A 211 10.25 -2.16 14.04
CA ALA A 211 8.90 -1.91 14.59
C ALA A 211 8.93 -1.34 16.02
N ASP A 212 10.07 -1.50 16.68
CA ASP A 212 10.43 -1.09 18.04
C ASP A 212 10.45 0.41 18.34
N GLY A 213 10.52 1.33 17.36
CA GLY A 213 10.85 2.75 17.65
C GLY A 213 12.21 2.98 18.36
N GLU A 214 12.86 1.91 18.85
CA GLU A 214 14.19 1.88 19.39
C GLU A 214 15.20 1.80 18.25
N SER A 215 16.04 2.83 18.23
CA SER A 215 17.34 2.85 17.58
C SER A 215 18.34 3.48 18.52
#